data_AF-A0A3B0Y1F6-F1
#
_entry.id   AF-A0A3B0Y1F6-F1
#
_cell.length_a   1.000
_cell.length_b   1.000
_cell.length_c   1.000
_cell.angle_alpha   90.00
_cell.angle_beta   90.00
_cell.angle_gamma   90.00
#
_symmetry.space_group_name_H-M   'P 1'
#
loop_
_entity.id
_entity.type
_entity.pdbx_description
1 polymer ?
#
loop_
_entity_poly.entity_id
_entity_poly.type
_entity_poly.pdbx_seq_one_letter_code
_entity_poly.pdbx_strand_id
1 'polypeptide(L)'
;MRPITTFLAALSINLIFSTTLFSAEDEFSFICDVFNKSITSPEYKGLGKQEKLNLINTKIWAGLKTDTAKEMLSAIASASPDLKYQFLKEGIELETGKKWDCPVMRDY
;
A
#
# COMPACT_ATOMS: atom_id res chain seq x y z
N MET A 1 52.30 26.63 -25.47
CA MET A 1 52.15 26.05 -24.12
C MET A 1 50.65 25.84 -23.85
N ARG A 2 50.18 24.60 -23.78
CA ARG A 2 49.02 24.15 -22.96
C ARG A 2 49.61 23.60 -21.65
N PRO A 3 48.89 23.37 -20.52
CA PRO A 3 47.44 23.13 -20.33
C PRO A 3 46.84 23.95 -19.14
N ILE A 4 45.55 23.91 -18.78
CA ILE A 4 44.91 22.98 -17.80
C ILE A 4 43.44 23.44 -17.60
N THR A 5 42.50 22.50 -17.74
CA THR A 5 41.18 22.27 -17.07
C THR A 5 40.26 23.46 -16.74
N THR A 6 38.92 23.41 -16.83
CA THR A 6 38.02 22.40 -16.25
C THR A 6 36.59 22.65 -16.76
N PHE A 7 35.93 21.57 -17.15
CA PHE A 7 34.49 21.28 -17.11
C PHE A 7 33.53 22.33 -16.55
N LEU A 8 32.42 22.54 -17.26
CA LEU A 8 31.09 22.38 -16.68
C LEU A 8 30.11 21.99 -17.77
N ALA A 9 29.93 20.67 -17.89
CA ALA A 9 28.76 20.08 -18.50
C ALA A 9 27.54 20.58 -17.71
N ALA A 10 26.78 21.51 -18.29
CA ALA A 10 25.46 21.84 -17.80
C ALA A 10 24.56 20.63 -18.08
N LEU A 11 24.51 19.79 -17.05
CA LEU A 11 23.75 18.57 -16.91
C LEU A 11 22.28 18.86 -17.26
N SER A 12 21.88 18.53 -18.47
CA SER A 12 20.48 18.31 -18.81
C SER A 12 20.03 17.05 -18.07
N ILE A 13 19.71 17.18 -16.78
CA ILE A 13 18.89 16.22 -16.07
C ILE A 13 17.50 16.35 -16.70
N ASN A 14 17.28 15.56 -17.75
CA ASN A 14 15.93 15.17 -18.12
C ASN A 14 15.30 14.58 -16.87
N LEU A 15 14.22 15.21 -16.41
CA LEU A 15 13.28 14.65 -15.46
C LEU A 15 12.84 13.27 -15.96
N ILE A 16 13.51 12.22 -15.50
CA ILE A 16 12.99 10.86 -15.52
C ILE A 16 12.64 10.54 -14.07
N PHE A 17 11.61 11.20 -13.55
CA PHE A 17 10.99 10.84 -12.29
C PHE A 17 9.48 10.92 -12.48
N SER A 18 8.93 10.03 -13.31
CA SER A 18 7.47 9.97 -13.52
C SER A 18 6.93 8.56 -13.74
N THR A 19 7.71 7.49 -13.47
CA THR A 19 7.22 6.11 -13.72
C THR A 19 7.02 5.27 -12.46
N THR A 20 7.46 5.69 -11.28
CA THR A 20 7.29 4.88 -10.05
C THR A 20 6.05 5.25 -9.23
N LEU A 21 5.55 6.48 -9.34
CA LEU A 21 4.37 6.94 -8.58
C LEU A 21 3.05 6.28 -8.99
N PHE A 22 2.98 5.71 -10.20
CA PHE A 22 1.76 5.07 -10.70
C PHE A 22 1.59 3.63 -10.18
N SER A 23 2.65 3.01 -9.63
CA SER A 23 2.59 1.60 -9.20
C SER A 23 2.08 1.40 -7.78
N ALA A 24 2.32 2.35 -6.87
CA ALA A 24 1.95 2.20 -5.46
C ALA A 24 0.45 2.40 -5.22
N GLU A 25 -0.18 3.31 -5.95
CA GLU A 25 -1.61 3.62 -5.80
C GLU A 25 -2.49 2.41 -6.16
N ASP A 26 -2.19 1.74 -7.28
CA ASP A 26 -2.85 0.51 -7.71
C ASP A 26 -2.72 -0.61 -6.66
N GLU A 27 -1.54 -0.73 -6.02
CA GLU A 27 -1.27 -1.75 -5.00
C GLU A 27 -2.07 -1.56 -3.70
N PHE A 28 -2.33 -0.31 -3.31
CA PHE A 28 -3.10 -0.03 -2.09
C PHE A 28 -4.61 0.05 -2.33
N SER A 29 -5.06 0.42 -3.53
CA SER A 29 -6.47 0.27 -3.92
C SER A 29 -6.93 -1.20 -3.91
N PHE A 30 -6.02 -2.13 -4.22
CA PHE A 30 -6.28 -3.56 -4.14
C PHE A 30 -6.70 -4.03 -2.72
N ILE A 31 -6.19 -3.39 -1.66
CA ILE A 31 -6.52 -3.78 -0.28
C ILE A 31 -8.02 -3.61 -0.01
N CYS A 32 -8.58 -2.47 -0.41
CA CYS A 32 -10.01 -2.20 -0.21
C CYS A 32 -10.88 -3.15 -1.06
N ASP A 33 -10.45 -3.42 -2.29
CA ASP A 33 -11.13 -4.35 -3.19
C ASP A 33 -11.16 -5.78 -2.65
N VAL A 34 -10.02 -6.27 -2.12
CA VAL A 34 -9.94 -7.60 -1.50
C VAL A 34 -10.82 -7.67 -0.27
N PHE A 35 -10.79 -6.64 0.57
CA PHE A 35 -11.63 -6.59 1.76
C PHE A 35 -13.11 -6.70 1.39
N ASN A 36 -13.56 -5.86 0.45
CA ASN A 36 -14.95 -5.84 -0.02
C ASN A 36 -15.37 -7.17 -0.66
N LYS A 37 -14.54 -7.73 -1.56
CA LYS A 37 -14.78 -9.05 -2.18
C LYS A 37 -14.81 -10.19 -1.15
N SER A 38 -13.99 -10.09 -0.11
CA SER A 38 -13.94 -11.10 0.94
C SER A 38 -15.22 -11.09 1.78
N ILE A 39 -15.65 -9.94 2.28
CA ILE A 39 -16.84 -9.86 3.15
C ILE A 39 -18.15 -10.21 2.43
N THR A 40 -18.18 -10.06 1.10
CA THR A 40 -19.33 -10.40 0.26
C THR A 40 -19.32 -11.87 -0.21
N SER A 41 -18.21 -12.58 -0.05
CA SER A 41 -18.06 -13.96 -0.54
C SER A 41 -18.88 -14.98 0.26
N PRO A 42 -19.36 -16.08 -0.36
CA PRO A 42 -20.05 -17.16 0.35
C PRO A 42 -19.18 -17.85 1.41
N GLU A 43 -17.90 -18.04 1.08
CA GLU A 43 -16.85 -18.55 1.96
C GLU A 43 -16.80 -17.78 3.29
N TYR A 44 -16.93 -16.46 3.23
CA TYR A 44 -16.84 -15.60 4.41
C TYR A 44 -18.03 -15.76 5.37
N LYS A 45 -19.23 -16.04 4.85
CA LYS A 45 -20.47 -16.05 5.64
C LYS A 45 -20.51 -17.18 6.68
N GLY A 46 -19.86 -18.31 6.39
CA GLY A 46 -19.83 -19.49 7.27
C GLY A 46 -18.74 -19.48 8.34
N LEU A 47 -17.83 -18.51 8.32
CA LEU A 47 -16.64 -18.48 9.18
C LEU A 47 -16.89 -17.78 10.53
N GLY A 48 -16.18 -18.25 11.56
CA GLY A 48 -16.07 -17.56 12.84
C GLY A 48 -15.30 -16.24 12.73
N LYS A 49 -15.36 -15.39 13.77
CA LYS A 49 -14.74 -14.04 13.76
C LYS A 49 -13.25 -14.07 13.43
N GLN A 50 -12.50 -14.98 14.05
CA GLN A 50 -11.06 -15.09 13.81
C GLN A 50 -10.75 -15.61 12.41
N GLU A 51 -11.53 -16.58 11.92
CA GLU A 51 -11.36 -17.17 10.59
C GLU A 51 -11.66 -16.16 9.48
N LYS A 52 -12.67 -15.30 9.67
CA LYS A 52 -12.98 -14.17 8.78
C LYS A 52 -11.81 -13.21 8.62
N LEU A 53 -11.19 -12.83 9.73
CA LEU A 53 -10.02 -11.94 9.74
C LEU A 53 -8.81 -12.62 9.10
N ASN A 54 -8.57 -13.90 9.42
CA ASN A 54 -7.49 -14.66 8.82
C ASN A 54 -7.66 -14.75 7.30
N LEU A 55 -8.86 -15.04 6.81
CA LEU A 55 -9.15 -15.11 5.39
C LEU A 55 -8.84 -13.79 4.66
N ILE A 56 -9.36 -12.68 5.19
CA ILE A 56 -9.12 -11.34 4.63
C ILE A 56 -7.62 -11.06 4.59
N ASN A 57 -6.92 -11.27 5.70
CA ASN A 57 -5.48 -11.05 5.79
C ASN A 57 -4.73 -11.90 4.78
N THR A 58 -5.00 -13.20 4.69
CA THR A 58 -4.35 -14.10 3.73
C THR A 58 -4.51 -13.61 2.28
N LYS A 59 -5.71 -13.16 1.89
CA LYS A 59 -5.97 -12.65 0.55
C LYS A 59 -5.23 -11.32 0.28
N ILE A 60 -5.17 -10.44 1.27
CA ILE A 60 -4.42 -9.18 1.16
C ILE A 60 -2.92 -9.50 1.01
N TRP A 61 -2.36 -10.28 1.93
CA TRP A 61 -0.95 -10.67 1.96
C TRP A 61 -0.49 -11.36 0.66
N ALA A 62 -1.34 -12.22 0.07
CA ALA A 62 -1.04 -12.91 -1.17
C ALA A 62 -1.01 -12.00 -2.40
N GLY A 63 -1.70 -10.85 -2.36
CA GLY A 63 -1.78 -9.92 -3.49
C GLY A 63 -0.79 -8.76 -3.46
N LEU A 64 -0.12 -8.52 -2.33
CA LEU A 64 0.94 -7.52 -2.23
C LEU A 64 2.20 -7.99 -2.94
N LYS A 65 2.72 -7.15 -3.84
CA LYS A 65 3.91 -7.46 -4.63
C LYS A 65 5.19 -6.90 -4.03
N THR A 66 5.10 -5.76 -3.37
CA THR A 66 6.25 -5.04 -2.80
C THR A 66 6.51 -5.41 -1.35
N ASP A 67 7.79 -5.45 -0.97
CA ASP A 67 8.19 -5.69 0.42
C ASP A 67 7.78 -4.53 1.33
N THR A 68 7.77 -3.30 0.82
CA THR A 68 7.27 -2.12 1.53
C THR A 68 5.81 -2.28 1.96
N ALA A 69 4.92 -2.73 1.06
CA ALA A 69 3.52 -2.92 1.39
C ALA A 69 3.32 -4.04 2.44
N LYS A 70 4.15 -5.09 2.36
CA LYS A 70 4.20 -6.19 3.33
C LYS A 70 4.66 -5.71 4.71
N GLU A 71 5.76 -4.95 4.78
CA GLU A 71 6.27 -4.40 6.03
C GLU A 71 5.26 -3.47 6.70
N MET A 72 4.60 -2.61 5.92
CA MET A 72 3.54 -1.73 6.41
C MET A 72 2.37 -2.51 7.00
N LEU A 73 1.90 -3.56 6.31
CA LEU A 73 0.82 -4.42 6.81
C LEU A 73 1.21 -5.23 8.05
N SER A 74 2.48 -5.65 8.18
CA SER A 74 3.00 -6.27 9.41
C SER A 74 2.93 -5.31 10.60
N ALA A 75 3.31 -4.05 10.40
CA ALA A 75 3.25 -3.04 11.45
C ALA A 75 1.79 -2.79 11.90
N ILE A 76 0.86 -2.72 10.94
CA ILE A 76 -0.57 -2.51 11.21
C ILE A 76 -1.22 -3.74 11.85
N ALA A 77 -0.81 -4.96 11.47
CA ALA A 77 -1.33 -6.19 12.05
C ALA A 77 -1.14 -6.24 13.58
N SER A 78 -0.06 -5.62 14.06
CA SER A 78 0.34 -5.53 15.47
C SER A 78 -0.38 -4.43 16.25
N ALA A 79 -1.10 -3.53 15.57
CA ALA A 79 -1.83 -2.44 16.20
C ALA A 79 -3.16 -2.88 16.83
N SER A 80 -3.67 -2.09 17.76
CA SER A 80 -5.02 -2.27 18.33
C SER A 80 -6.09 -2.18 17.22
N PRO A 81 -7.16 -2.98 17.27
CA PRO A 81 -8.19 -3.03 16.22
C PRO A 81 -8.72 -1.65 15.81
N ASP A 82 -8.99 -0.78 16.79
CA ASP A 82 -9.55 0.56 16.59
C ASP A 82 -8.59 1.51 15.83
N LEU A 83 -7.29 1.20 15.84
CA LEU A 83 -6.25 1.99 15.18
C LEU A 83 -5.82 1.41 13.84
N LYS A 84 -6.23 0.18 13.50
CA LYS A 84 -5.79 -0.49 12.27
C LYS A 84 -6.20 0.26 11.02
N TYR A 85 -7.44 0.76 10.98
CA TYR A 85 -7.92 1.56 9.86
C TYR A 85 -7.11 2.86 9.72
N GLN A 86 -6.92 3.56 10.84
CA GLN A 86 -6.20 4.84 10.84
C GLN A 86 -4.73 4.66 10.42
N PHE A 87 -4.02 3.68 10.97
CA PHE A 87 -2.63 3.42 10.60
C PHE A 87 -2.47 2.90 9.18
N LEU A 88 -3.40 2.08 8.68
CA LEU A 88 -3.40 1.69 7.26
C LEU A 88 -3.58 2.91 6.37
N LYS A 89 -4.57 3.75 6.68
CA LYS A 89 -4.81 4.98 5.93
C LYS A 89 -3.58 5.87 5.93
N GLU A 90 -3.06 6.24 7.11
CA GLU A 90 -1.89 7.11 7.24
C GLU A 90 -0.67 6.54 6.49
N GLY A 91 -0.41 5.23 6.61
CA GLY A 91 0.68 4.57 5.88
C GLY A 91 0.54 4.66 4.36
N ILE A 92 -0.67 4.41 3.83
CA ILE A 92 -0.94 4.52 2.40
C ILE A 92 -0.81 5.97 1.93
N GLU A 93 -1.35 6.93 2.68
CA GLU A 93 -1.30 8.35 2.31
C GLU A 93 0.13 8.89 2.35
N LEU A 94 0.96 8.42 3.28
CA LEU A 94 2.39 8.75 3.36
C LEU A 94 3.18 8.17 2.18
N GLU A 95 2.95 6.90 1.83
CA GLU A 95 3.69 6.22 0.75
C GLU A 95 3.28 6.73 -0.64
N THR A 96 1.99 7.00 -0.84
CA THR A 96 1.45 7.42 -2.15
C THR A 96 1.43 8.94 -2.34
N GLY A 97 1.48 9.71 -1.25
CA GLY A 97 1.27 11.17 -1.27
C GLY A 97 -0.16 11.59 -1.62
N LYS A 98 -1.12 10.65 -1.58
CA LYS A 98 -2.52 10.86 -1.99
C LYS A 98 -3.47 10.47 -0.89
N LYS A 99 -4.67 11.06 -0.88
CA LYS A 99 -5.72 10.67 0.06
C LYS A 99 -6.23 9.27 -0.25
N TRP A 100 -6.49 8.49 0.80
CA TRP A 100 -7.04 7.15 0.69
C TRP A 100 -8.19 6.95 1.67
N ASP A 101 -9.23 6.24 1.24
CA ASP A 101 -10.37 5.87 2.08
C ASP A 101 -10.90 4.51 1.64
N CYS A 102 -11.25 3.67 2.62
CA CYS A 102 -11.92 2.40 2.38
C CYS A 102 -13.13 2.29 3.32
N PRO A 103 -14.32 2.79 2.91
CA PRO A 103 -15.51 2.82 3.76
C PRO A 103 -15.86 1.44 4.33
N VAL A 104 -15.74 0.40 3.51
CA VAL A 104 -16.06 -0.98 3.89
C VAL A 104 -15.18 -1.48 5.04
N MET A 105 -13.92 -1.05 5.11
CA MET A 105 -13.00 -1.42 6.18
C MET A 105 -13.13 -0.49 7.39
N ARG A 106 -13.45 0.80 7.18
CA ARG A 106 -13.71 1.77 8.25
C ARG A 106 -14.91 1.39 9.10
N ASP A 107 -15.96 0.89 8.44
CA ASP A 107 -17.27 0.65 9.04
C ASP A 107 -17.45 -0.82 9.49
N TYR A 108 -16.39 -1.64 9.42
CA TYR A 108 -16.37 -3.07 9.78
C TYR A 108 -15.89 -3.32 11.22
#